data_AF-A0A7Y2FYC9-F1
#
_entry.id   AF-A0A7Y2FYC9-F1
#
_cell.length_a   1.000
_cell.length_b   1.000
_cell.length_c   1.000
_cell.angle_alpha   90.00
_cell.angle_beta   90.00
_cell.angle_gamma   90.00
#
_symmetry.space_group_name_H-M   'P 1'
#
loop_
_entity.id
_entity.type
_entity.pdbx_description
1 polymer ?
#
loop_
_entity_poly.entity_id
_entity_poly.type
_entity_poly.pdbx_seq_one_letter_code
_entity_poly.pdbx_strand_id
1 'polypeptide(L)'
;MAKRKPKKGAFARFRNYTNQNPWKAWPLTILTVSVSLILLGVLFLSVTVRWGLFGSIPTESELLSIKHDNATIVYSEDEKILGKYFIQNRTSVDFDDIAMEVYDALIATEDARFFQHQGVDLRSWARVLYR
;
A
#
# COMPACT_ATOMS: atom_id res chain seq x y z
N MET A 1 62.89 13.87 -0.56
CA MET A 1 61.52 13.69 -0.03
C MET A 1 60.56 13.38 -1.18
N ALA A 2 60.10 12.12 -1.32
CA ALA A 2 59.13 11.77 -2.35
C ALA A 2 57.71 12.12 -1.88
N LYS A 3 57.04 13.08 -2.55
CA LYS A 3 55.64 13.42 -2.28
C LYS A 3 54.76 12.22 -2.65
N ARG A 4 54.12 11.59 -1.65
CA ARG A 4 53.13 10.53 -1.87
C ARG A 4 51.96 11.10 -2.69
N LYS A 5 51.69 10.51 -3.86
CA LYS A 5 50.54 10.91 -4.69
C LYS A 5 49.24 10.70 -3.88
N PRO A 6 48.27 11.64 -3.95
CA PRO A 6 47.03 11.52 -3.21
C PRO A 6 46.25 10.29 -3.68
N LYS A 7 45.78 9.45 -2.75
CA LYS A 7 44.92 8.31 -3.06
C LYS A 7 43.62 8.86 -3.66
N LYS A 8 43.30 8.49 -4.90
CA LYS A 8 42.04 8.87 -5.55
C LYS A 8 40.87 8.29 -4.73
N GLY A 9 39.86 9.12 -4.45
CA GLY A 9 38.65 8.71 -3.74
C GLY A 9 37.90 7.59 -4.47
N ALA A 10 37.10 6.81 -3.73
CA ALA A 10 36.37 5.65 -4.24
C ALA A 10 35.55 5.97 -5.51
N PHE A 11 34.88 7.13 -5.52
CA PHE A 11 34.12 7.62 -6.68
C PHE A 11 34.99 7.86 -7.92
N ALA A 12 36.17 8.44 -7.75
CA ALA A 12 37.11 8.68 -8.84
C ALA A 12 37.70 7.38 -9.40
N ARG A 13 37.86 6.35 -8.57
CA ARG A 13 38.30 5.01 -9.01
C ARG A 13 37.18 4.29 -9.77
N PHE A 14 35.95 4.36 -9.28
CA PHE A 14 34.76 3.81 -9.94
C PHE A 14 34.54 4.40 -11.33
N ARG A 15 34.50 5.74 -11.44
CA ARG A 15 34.34 6.45 -12.72
C ARG A 15 35.45 6.11 -13.72
N ASN A 16 36.68 5.92 -13.27
CA ASN A 16 37.79 5.54 -14.14
C ASN A 16 37.69 4.08 -14.60
N TYR A 17 37.12 3.19 -13.79
CA TYR A 17 36.89 1.78 -14.15
C TYR A 17 35.76 1.64 -15.16
N THR A 18 34.65 2.37 -14.95
CA THR A 18 33.50 2.38 -15.89
C THR A 18 33.89 2.92 -17.26
N ASN A 19 34.80 3.91 -17.31
CA ASN A 19 35.27 4.51 -18.56
C ASN A 19 36.35 3.68 -19.29
N GLN A 20 37.17 2.91 -18.55
CA GLN A 20 38.22 2.07 -19.14
C GLN A 20 37.70 0.73 -19.68
N ASN A 21 36.67 0.15 -19.04
CA ASN A 21 36.09 -1.14 -19.43
C ASN A 21 34.57 -1.06 -19.55
N PRO A 22 34.04 -0.34 -20.57
CA PRO A 22 32.61 -0.07 -20.68
C PRO A 22 31.76 -1.36 -20.80
N TRP A 23 32.26 -2.37 -21.51
CA TRP A 23 31.56 -3.65 -21.73
C TRP A 23 31.54 -4.57 -20.50
N LYS A 24 32.29 -4.24 -19.44
CA LYS A 24 32.23 -4.96 -18.15
C LYS A 24 31.50 -4.16 -17.07
N ALA A 25 31.41 -2.84 -17.23
CA ALA A 25 30.76 -1.94 -16.28
C ALA A 25 29.27 -1.70 -16.55
N TRP A 26 28.78 -1.99 -17.76
CA TRP A 26 27.39 -1.75 -18.16
C TRP A 26 26.31 -2.34 -17.23
N PRO A 27 26.43 -3.55 -16.63
CA PRO A 27 25.37 -4.10 -15.79
C PRO A 27 25.29 -3.34 -14.46
N LEU A 28 26.46 -2.94 -13.94
CA LEU A 28 26.56 -2.17 -12.70
C LEU A 28 26.05 -0.74 -12.88
N THR A 29 26.33 -0.11 -14.02
CA THR A 29 25.76 1.21 -14.33
C THR A 29 24.24 1.15 -14.47
N ILE A 30 23.70 0.13 -15.16
CA ILE A 30 22.25 -0.06 -15.29
C ILE A 30 21.62 -0.23 -13.90
N LEU A 31 22.17 -1.12 -13.07
CA LEU A 31 21.68 -1.33 -11.71
C LEU A 31 21.67 -0.01 -10.90
N THR A 32 22.76 0.76 -10.94
CA THR A 32 22.83 2.04 -10.22
C THR A 32 21.82 3.06 -10.71
N VAL A 33 21.59 3.15 -12.03
CA VAL A 33 20.60 4.07 -12.61
C VAL A 33 19.19 3.62 -12.25
N SER A 34 18.87 2.32 -12.36
CA SER A 34 17.56 1.78 -11.99
C SER A 34 17.23 2.02 -10.52
N VAL A 35 18.16 1.74 -9.60
CA VAL A 35 17.98 2.00 -8.17
C VAL A 35 17.78 3.50 -7.91
N SER A 36 18.55 4.36 -8.59
CA SER A 36 18.43 5.81 -8.44
C SER A 36 17.07 6.32 -8.93
N LEU A 37 16.57 5.79 -10.05
CA LEU A 37 15.24 6.13 -10.58
C LEU A 37 14.12 5.68 -9.65
N ILE A 38 14.20 4.48 -9.06
CA ILE A 38 13.22 3.99 -8.09
C ILE A 38 13.19 4.90 -6.86
N LEU A 39 14.36 5.24 -6.30
CA LEU A 39 14.44 6.13 -5.14
C LEU A 39 13.90 7.53 -5.45
N LEU A 40 14.22 8.07 -6.63
CA LEU A 40 13.68 9.35 -7.08
C LEU A 40 12.16 9.30 -7.25
N GLY A 41 11.64 8.21 -7.81
CA GLY A 41 10.20 7.98 -7.96
C GLY A 41 9.47 7.91 -6.63
N VAL A 42 10.01 7.15 -5.66
CA VAL A 42 9.46 7.06 -4.29
C VAL A 42 9.49 8.42 -3.60
N LEU A 43 10.59 9.17 -3.73
CA LEU A 43 10.70 10.51 -3.15
C LEU A 43 9.68 11.46 -3.78
N PHE A 44 9.58 11.47 -5.11
CA PHE A 44 8.63 12.29 -5.85
C PHE A 44 7.19 11.98 -5.43
N LEU A 45 6.82 10.70 -5.36
CA LEU A 45 5.52 10.26 -4.88
C LEU A 45 5.26 10.72 -3.43
N SER A 46 6.23 10.53 -2.54
CA SER A 46 6.10 10.92 -1.13
C SER A 46 5.87 12.43 -0.97
N VAL A 47 6.57 13.25 -1.74
CA VAL A 47 6.42 14.71 -1.71
C VAL A 47 5.07 15.15 -2.28
N THR A 48 4.66 14.60 -3.43
CA THR A 48 3.37 14.94 -4.06
C THR A 48 2.17 14.54 -3.22
N VAL A 49 2.24 13.38 -2.55
CA VAL A 49 1.24 12.92 -1.58
C VAL A 49 1.19 13.88 -0.37
N ARG A 50 2.34 14.26 0.20
CA ARG A 50 2.39 15.21 1.32
C ARG A 50 1.92 16.61 0.97
N TRP A 51 2.11 17.04 -0.27
CA TRP A 51 1.58 18.31 -0.79
C TRP A 51 0.08 18.24 -1.14
N GLY A 52 -0.56 17.08 -1.00
CA GLY A 52 -1.99 16.93 -1.24
C GLY A 52 -2.38 16.97 -2.71
N LEU A 53 -1.47 16.67 -3.64
CA LEU A 53 -1.78 16.62 -5.07
C LEU A 53 -2.90 15.60 -5.38
N PHE A 54 -3.02 14.56 -4.54
CA PHE A 54 -4.02 13.50 -4.65
C PHE A 54 -5.19 13.67 -3.66
N GLY A 55 -5.31 14.85 -3.02
CA GLY A 55 -6.26 15.10 -1.94
C GLY A 55 -5.66 14.92 -0.55
N SER A 56 -6.45 15.21 0.48
CA SER A 56 -6.06 15.03 1.88
C SER A 56 -6.11 13.55 2.26
N ILE A 57 -5.05 13.07 2.91
CA ILE A 57 -5.07 11.76 3.56
C ILE A 57 -5.85 11.90 4.88
N PRO A 58 -6.87 11.07 5.12
CA PRO A 58 -7.61 11.10 6.37
C PRO A 58 -6.68 10.79 7.54
N THR A 59 -6.84 11.54 8.60
CA THR A 59 -6.19 11.32 9.89
C THR A 59 -6.74 10.06 10.56
N GLU A 60 -6.00 9.52 11.52
CA GLU A 60 -6.44 8.38 12.32
C GLU A 60 -7.79 8.65 13.00
N SER A 61 -8.00 9.86 13.53
CA SER A 61 -9.28 10.26 14.12
C SER A 61 -10.43 10.29 13.12
N GLU A 62 -10.18 10.69 11.87
CA GLU A 62 -11.19 10.66 10.81
C GLU A 62 -11.54 9.24 10.41
N LEU A 63 -10.55 8.34 10.34
CA LEU A 63 -10.78 6.92 10.06
C LEU A 63 -11.60 6.25 11.17
N LEU A 64 -11.34 6.59 12.43
CA LEU A 64 -12.07 6.04 13.58
C LEU A 64 -13.48 6.64 13.73
N SER A 65 -13.75 7.80 13.12
CA SER A 65 -15.04 8.49 13.21
C SER A 65 -15.93 8.31 11.97
N ILE A 66 -15.60 7.36 11.09
CA ILE A 66 -16.46 7.00 9.95
C ILE A 66 -17.82 6.53 10.48
N LYS A 67 -18.87 7.25 10.11
CA LYS A 67 -20.26 6.87 10.37
C LYS A 67 -20.86 6.31 9.10
N HIS A 68 -21.39 5.10 9.18
CA HIS A 68 -22.17 4.51 8.09
C HIS A 68 -23.64 4.89 8.22
N ASP A 69 -24.30 5.15 7.09
CA ASP A 69 -25.74 5.35 7.05
C ASP A 69 -26.44 4.05 7.45
N ASN A 70 -27.19 4.10 8.55
CA ASN A 70 -28.00 2.99 9.04
C ASN A 70 -29.47 3.24 8.74
N ALA A 71 -30.20 2.17 8.46
CA ALA A 71 -31.64 2.26 8.24
C ALA A 71 -32.38 2.61 9.55
N THR A 72 -33.28 3.58 9.50
CA THR A 72 -34.22 3.89 10.59
C THR A 72 -35.37 2.89 10.54
N ILE A 73 -35.59 2.14 11.63
CA ILE A 73 -36.65 1.14 11.72
C ILE A 73 -37.83 1.74 12.50
N VAL A 74 -39.03 1.64 11.93
CA VAL A 74 -40.28 2.07 12.59
C VAL A 74 -40.94 0.85 13.20
N TYR A 75 -41.23 0.92 14.50
CA TYR A 75 -41.92 -0.11 15.25
C TYR A 75 -43.35 0.32 15.59
N SER A 76 -44.26 -0.63 15.65
CA SER A 76 -45.58 -0.46 16.27
C SER A 76 -45.50 -0.55 17.80
N GLU A 77 -46.59 -0.22 18.47
CA GLU A 77 -46.70 -0.34 19.94
C GLU A 77 -46.50 -1.78 20.43
N ASP A 78 -46.85 -2.78 19.62
CA ASP A 78 -46.63 -4.20 19.87
C ASP A 78 -45.26 -4.72 19.36
N GLU A 79 -44.27 -3.82 19.21
CA GLU A 79 -42.88 -4.12 18.80
C GLU A 79 -42.70 -4.74 17.41
N LYS A 80 -43.72 -4.70 16.54
CA LYS A 80 -43.59 -5.19 15.16
C LYS A 80 -42.96 -4.14 14.26
N ILE A 81 -42.08 -4.59 13.36
CA ILE A 81 -41.47 -3.72 12.36
C ILE A 81 -42.54 -3.33 11.33
N LEU A 82 -42.88 -2.04 11.28
CA LEU A 82 -43.80 -1.45 10.32
C LEU A 82 -43.10 -1.08 9.00
N GLY A 83 -41.81 -0.75 9.06
CA GLY A 83 -41.03 -0.39 7.89
C GLY A 83 -39.64 0.12 8.22
N LYS A 84 -38.83 0.31 7.17
CA LYS A 84 -37.49 0.90 7.27
C LYS A 84 -37.37 2.09 6.33
N TYR A 85 -36.81 3.20 6.82
CA TYR A 85 -36.44 4.36 6.02
C TYR A 85 -34.92 4.40 5.88
N PHE A 86 -34.42 4.44 4.65
CA PHE A 86 -32.98 4.42 4.40
C PHE A 86 -32.61 5.04 3.05
N ILE A 87 -31.40 5.59 2.98
CA ILE A 87 -30.71 5.88 1.71
C ILE A 87 -30.04 4.59 1.22
N GLN A 88 -29.42 3.86 2.15
CA GLN A 88 -28.79 2.56 1.90
C GLN A 88 -29.35 1.54 2.89
N ASN A 89 -29.80 0.38 2.39
CA ASN A 89 -30.34 -0.67 3.24
C ASN A 89 -29.21 -1.39 3.99
N ARG A 90 -28.76 -0.79 5.11
CA ARG A 90 -27.69 -1.29 5.97
C ARG A 90 -28.18 -1.43 7.40
N THR A 91 -27.61 -2.39 8.10
CA THR A 91 -27.82 -2.63 9.52
C THR A 91 -26.48 -2.95 10.13
N SER A 92 -25.99 -2.08 11.01
CA SER A 92 -24.81 -2.36 11.83
C SER A 92 -25.08 -3.54 12.75
N VAL A 93 -24.12 -4.46 12.80
CA VAL A 93 -24.08 -5.61 13.73
C VAL A 93 -22.70 -5.61 14.39
N ASP A 94 -22.65 -5.99 15.65
CA ASP A 94 -21.37 -6.16 16.35
C ASP A 94 -20.67 -7.43 15.86
N PHE A 95 -19.35 -7.48 15.97
CA PHE A 95 -18.57 -8.62 15.48
C PHE A 95 -18.99 -9.94 16.14
N ASP A 96 -19.32 -9.89 17.42
CA ASP A 96 -19.73 -11.06 18.21
C ASP A 96 -21.10 -11.62 17.79
N ASP A 97 -21.91 -10.84 17.06
CA ASP A 97 -23.20 -11.27 16.52
C ASP A 97 -23.06 -11.98 15.14
N ILE A 98 -21.86 -11.98 14.57
CA ILE A 98 -21.59 -12.60 13.27
C ILE A 98 -21.31 -14.09 13.47
N ALA A 99 -22.11 -14.94 12.81
CA ALA A 99 -21.87 -16.38 12.80
C ALA A 99 -20.47 -16.71 12.23
N MET A 100 -19.72 -17.56 12.92
CA MET A 100 -18.33 -17.89 12.56
C MET A 100 -18.23 -18.48 11.15
N GLU A 101 -19.24 -19.23 10.73
CA GLU A 101 -19.32 -19.80 9.38
C GLU A 101 -19.37 -18.72 8.30
N VAL A 102 -20.02 -17.58 8.56
CA VAL A 102 -20.07 -16.43 7.65
C VAL A 102 -18.72 -15.72 7.60
N TYR A 103 -18.09 -15.53 8.76
CA TYR A 103 -16.75 -14.96 8.86
C TYR A 103 -15.71 -15.79 8.10
N ASP A 104 -15.69 -17.10 8.32
CA ASP A 104 -14.79 -18.03 7.64
C ASP A 104 -15.08 -18.11 6.14
N ALA A 105 -16.36 -18.14 5.75
CA ALA A 105 -16.74 -18.13 4.34
C ALA A 105 -16.26 -16.86 3.62
N LEU A 106 -16.44 -15.69 4.23
CA LEU A 106 -15.98 -14.40 3.68
C LEU A 106 -14.47 -14.42 3.42
N ILE A 107 -13.69 -14.87 4.41
CA ILE A 107 -12.24 -14.98 4.26
C ILE A 107 -11.90 -15.97 3.14
N ALA A 108 -12.55 -17.14 3.12
CA ALA A 108 -12.27 -18.15 2.09
C ALA A 108 -12.58 -17.67 0.66
N THR A 109 -13.61 -16.85 0.46
CA THR A 109 -14.04 -16.39 -0.86
C THR A 109 -13.35 -15.13 -1.35
N GLU A 110 -13.18 -14.13 -0.49
CA GLU A 110 -12.62 -12.83 -0.88
C GLU A 110 -11.08 -12.84 -0.81
N ASP A 111 -10.53 -13.28 0.32
CA ASP A 111 -9.09 -13.28 0.56
C ASP A 111 -8.67 -14.34 1.58
N ALA A 112 -8.43 -15.55 1.08
CA ALA A 112 -8.05 -16.69 1.92
C ALA A 112 -6.72 -16.51 2.68
N ARG A 113 -5.97 -15.43 2.41
CA ARG A 113 -4.70 -15.10 3.06
C ARG A 113 -4.75 -13.73 3.73
N PHE A 114 -5.94 -13.20 4.00
CA PHE A 114 -6.13 -11.88 4.58
C PHE A 114 -5.21 -11.59 5.78
N PHE A 115 -5.11 -12.54 6.71
CA PHE A 115 -4.26 -12.43 7.91
C PHE A 115 -2.78 -12.79 7.71
N GLN A 116 -2.39 -13.28 6.54
CA GLN A 116 -1.01 -13.65 6.22
C GLN A 116 -0.23 -12.48 5.57
N HIS A 117 -0.87 -11.35 5.31
CA HIS A 117 -0.25 -10.18 4.71
C HIS A 117 -0.70 -8.86 5.33
N GLN A 118 0.13 -7.83 5.18
CA GLN A 118 -0.09 -6.49 5.76
C GLN A 118 -0.88 -5.57 4.81
N GLY A 119 -1.93 -6.10 4.18
CA GLY A 119 -2.80 -5.39 3.24
C GLY A 119 -2.37 -5.45 1.77
N VAL A 120 -1.14 -5.85 1.44
CA VAL A 120 -0.69 -6.08 0.06
C VAL A 120 -0.28 -7.53 -0.16
N ASP A 121 -1.08 -8.28 -0.92
CA ASP A 121 -0.77 -9.65 -1.30
C ASP A 121 0.21 -9.70 -2.49
N LEU A 122 1.51 -9.65 -2.19
CA LEU A 122 2.57 -9.73 -3.20
C LEU A 122 2.50 -11.01 -4.05
N ARG A 123 2.00 -12.12 -3.49
CA ARG A 123 1.86 -13.38 -4.23
C ARG A 123 0.76 -13.28 -5.28
N SER A 124 -0.37 -12.66 -4.95
CA SER A 124 -1.44 -12.41 -5.92
C SER A 124 -1.02 -11.39 -6.98
N TRP A 125 -0.25 -10.36 -6.62
CA TRP A 125 0.34 -9.42 -7.59
C TRP A 125 1.31 -10.10 -8.56
N ALA A 126 2.22 -10.93 -8.06
CA ALA A 126 3.15 -11.68 -8.90
C ALA A 126 2.42 -12.62 -9.87
N ARG A 127 1.27 -13.18 -9.46
CA ARG A 127 0.43 -14.04 -10.31
C ARG A 127 -0.04 -13.34 -11.58
N VAL A 128 -0.36 -12.06 -11.51
CA VAL A 128 -0.86 -11.29 -12.65
C VAL A 128 0.21 -11.16 -13.75
N LEU A 129 1.49 -11.18 -13.40
CA LEU A 129 2.58 -10.98 -14.36
C LEU A 129 2.86 -12.20 -15.27
N TYR A 130 2.43 -13.40 -14.87
CA TYR A 130 2.64 -14.63 -15.63
C TYR A 130 1.34 -15.27 -16.13
N ARG A 131 0.22 -14.56 -16.03
CA ARG A 131 -1.08 -15.00 -16.53
C ARG A 131 -1.37 -14.32 -17.86
#